data_AF-A0A370L7P5-F1
#
_entry.id   AF-A0A370L7P5-F1
#
_cell.length_a   1.000
_cell.length_b   1.000
_cell.length_c   1.000
_cell.angle_alpha   90.00
_cell.angle_beta   90.00
_cell.angle_gamma   90.00
#
_symmetry.space_group_name_H-M   'P 1'
#
loop_
_entity.id
_entity.type
_entity.pdbx_description
1 polymer ?
#
loop_
_entity_poly.entity_id
_entity_poly.type
_entity_poly.pdbx_seq_one_letter_code
_entity_poly.pdbx_strand_id
1 'polypeptide(L)'
;MTTIWQAPTQEIDPLTELVLEAIRSQIFPIAPVGVNLQAVPGAAWREAMLKDGRSVRIALTVAPGEQARFGLRACANMRVSGEVAVDDHGYRVASEVIVDLKTRAILSCDCRLESLGRIGAR
;
A
#
# COMPACT_ATOMS: atom_id res chain seq x y z
N MET A 1 13.31 26.87 -7.90
CA MET A 1 13.81 25.59 -8.46
C MET A 1 12.61 24.80 -8.93
N THR A 2 12.46 24.63 -10.25
CA THR A 2 11.42 23.79 -10.84
C THR A 2 11.92 22.35 -10.79
N THR A 3 11.42 21.55 -9.85
CA THR A 3 11.69 20.11 -9.85
C THR A 3 11.01 19.50 -11.07
N ILE A 4 11.78 19.16 -12.10
CA ILE A 4 11.28 18.43 -13.26
C ILE A 4 11.03 17.00 -12.78
N TRP A 5 9.83 16.48 -13.03
CA TRP A 5 9.52 15.08 -12.74
C TRP A 5 10.52 14.18 -13.48
N GLN A 6 11.16 13.27 -12.75
CA GLN A 6 12.03 12.25 -13.32
C GLN A 6 11.46 10.88 -12.98
N ALA A 7 11.53 9.96 -13.94
CA ALA A 7 11.21 8.57 -13.69
C ALA A 7 12.14 8.00 -12.62
N PRO A 8 11.66 7.07 -11.78
CA PRO A 8 12.53 6.34 -10.86
C PRO A 8 13.69 5.69 -11.63
N THR A 9 14.91 5.83 -11.10
CA THR A 9 16.12 5.20 -11.70
C THR A 9 16.24 3.72 -11.37
N GLN A 10 15.39 3.22 -10.48
CA GLN A 10 15.31 1.81 -10.09
C GLN A 10 13.87 1.34 -10.25
N GLU A 11 13.70 0.12 -10.74
CA GLU A 11 12.40 -0.53 -10.70
C GLU A 11 11.97 -0.71 -9.25
N ILE A 12 10.69 -0.48 -9.01
CA ILE A 12 10.10 -0.71 -7.71
C ILE A 12 10.14 -2.22 -7.40
N ASP A 13 10.50 -2.57 -6.18
CA ASP A 13 10.46 -3.95 -5.72
C ASP A 13 9.02 -4.51 -5.86
N PRO A 14 8.84 -5.75 -6.37
CA PRO A 14 7.50 -6.31 -6.62
C PRO A 14 6.60 -6.39 -5.39
N LEU A 15 7.16 -6.61 -4.19
CA LEU A 15 6.38 -6.61 -2.95
C LEU A 15 5.87 -5.21 -2.64
N THR A 16 6.74 -4.21 -2.81
CA THR A 16 6.40 -2.79 -2.62
C THR A 16 5.33 -2.35 -3.62
N GLU A 17 5.43 -2.75 -4.89
CA GLU A 17 4.40 -2.51 -5.92
C GLU A 17 3.03 -3.06 -5.49
N LEU A 18 3.00 -4.33 -5.05
CA LEU A 18 1.79 -5.00 -4.58
C LEU A 18 1.18 -4.30 -3.35
N VAL A 19 2.01 -3.88 -2.38
CA VAL A 19 1.55 -3.21 -1.16
C VAL A 19 0.96 -1.83 -1.48
N LEU A 20 1.60 -1.05 -2.34
CA LEU A 20 1.06 0.25 -2.77
C LEU A 20 -0.28 0.10 -3.47
N GLU A 21 -0.43 -0.95 -4.27
CA GLU A 21 -1.67 -1.24 -4.97
C GLU A 21 -2.76 -1.77 -4.03
N ALA A 22 -2.39 -2.54 -3.01
CA ALA A 22 -3.29 -2.93 -1.92
C ALA A 22 -3.77 -1.71 -1.13
N ILE A 23 -2.88 -0.78 -0.79
CA ILE A 23 -3.22 0.49 -0.13
C ILE A 23 -4.21 1.29 -0.98
N ARG A 24 -3.92 1.44 -2.28
CA ARG A 24 -4.79 2.16 -3.23
C ARG A 24 -6.19 1.57 -3.27
N SER A 25 -6.28 0.23 -3.42
CA SER A 25 -7.55 -0.49 -3.47
C SER A 25 -8.27 -0.59 -2.13
N GLN A 26 -7.57 -0.35 -1.02
CA GLN A 26 -8.19 -0.25 0.31
C GLN A 26 -8.79 1.13 0.58
N ILE A 27 -8.10 2.21 0.16
CA ILE A 27 -8.60 3.59 0.30
C ILE A 27 -9.75 3.85 -0.66
N PHE A 28 -9.61 3.40 -1.90
CA PHE A 28 -10.66 3.42 -2.91
C PHE A 28 -10.99 1.97 -3.24
N PRO A 29 -12.15 1.44 -2.81
CA PRO A 29 -12.53 0.06 -3.06
C PRO A 29 -12.87 -0.17 -4.54
N ILE A 30 -11.83 -0.17 -5.37
CA ILE A 30 -11.83 -0.42 -6.80
C ILE A 30 -10.87 -1.56 -7.11
N ALA A 31 -11.07 -2.19 -8.27
CA ALA A 31 -10.24 -3.30 -8.70
C ALA A 31 -8.75 -2.90 -8.75
N PRO A 32 -7.85 -3.77 -8.26
CA PRO A 32 -6.42 -3.58 -8.42
C PRO A 32 -6.01 -3.46 -9.89
N VAL A 33 -4.99 -2.66 -10.17
CA VAL A 33 -4.43 -2.46 -11.53
C VAL A 33 -3.01 -3.01 -11.55
N GLY A 34 -2.67 -3.80 -12.57
CA GLY A 34 -1.31 -4.32 -12.76
C GLY A 34 -0.89 -5.45 -11.81
N VAL A 35 -1.70 -5.75 -10.79
CA VAL A 35 -1.46 -6.86 -9.84
C VAL A 35 -2.70 -7.73 -9.69
N ASN A 36 -2.50 -9.01 -9.38
CA ASN A 36 -3.58 -9.93 -9.04
C ASN A 36 -3.69 -10.05 -7.51
N LEU A 37 -4.60 -9.26 -6.92
CA LEU A 37 -4.82 -9.22 -5.47
C LEU A 37 -6.28 -9.52 -5.14
N GLN A 38 -6.52 -10.72 -4.63
CA GLN A 38 -7.85 -11.31 -4.46
C GLN A 38 -8.28 -11.28 -3.00
N ALA A 39 -9.55 -10.94 -2.74
CA ALA A 39 -10.12 -11.07 -1.41
C ALA A 39 -10.44 -12.53 -1.10
N VAL A 40 -10.09 -12.99 0.09
CA VAL A 40 -10.42 -14.35 0.53
C VAL A 40 -11.78 -14.34 1.24
N PRO A 41 -12.78 -15.11 0.75
CA PRO A 41 -14.11 -15.13 1.36
C PRO A 41 -14.06 -15.48 2.85
N GLY A 42 -14.69 -14.63 3.68
CA GLY A 42 -14.74 -14.82 5.13
C GLY A 42 -13.47 -14.45 5.90
N ALA A 43 -12.43 -13.94 5.23
CA ALA A 43 -11.20 -13.49 5.85
C ALA A 43 -11.04 -11.97 5.80
N ALA A 44 -10.29 -11.42 6.76
CA ALA A 44 -9.91 -10.01 6.80
C ALA A 44 -8.67 -9.70 5.93
N TRP A 45 -8.14 -10.69 5.21
CA TRP A 45 -6.93 -10.59 4.40
C TRP A 45 -7.19 -10.91 2.93
N ARG A 46 -6.27 -10.47 2.09
CA ARG A 46 -6.25 -10.65 0.64
C ARG A 46 -4.98 -11.42 0.26
N GLU A 47 -5.01 -12.10 -0.87
CA GLU A 47 -3.88 -12.88 -1.37
C GLU A 47 -3.46 -12.49 -2.78
N ALA A 48 -2.17 -12.67 -3.04
CA ALA A 48 -1.57 -12.46 -4.35
C ALA A 48 -0.42 -13.46 -4.55
N MET A 49 -0.04 -13.62 -5.83
CA MET A 49 1.21 -14.27 -6.21
C MET A 49 2.10 -13.22 -6.84
N LEU A 50 3.33 -13.06 -6.33
CA LEU A 50 4.33 -12.19 -6.96
C LEU A 50 4.79 -12.79 -8.29
N LYS A 51 5.37 -11.95 -9.15
CA LYS A 51 5.91 -12.37 -10.46
C LYS A 51 6.99 -13.44 -10.35
N ASP A 52 7.67 -13.51 -9.21
CA ASP A 52 8.71 -14.49 -8.89
C ASP A 52 8.17 -15.79 -8.25
N GLY A 53 6.85 -15.92 -8.10
CA GLY A 53 6.20 -17.13 -7.58
C GLY A 53 6.05 -17.20 -6.06
N ARG A 54 6.45 -16.15 -5.33
CA ARG A 54 6.22 -16.07 -3.87
C ARG A 54 4.77 -15.73 -3.56
N SER A 55 4.22 -16.39 -2.55
CA SER A 55 2.84 -16.18 -2.08
C SER A 55 2.79 -15.00 -1.12
N VAL A 56 1.76 -14.15 -1.25
CA VAL A 56 1.57 -12.99 -0.38
C VAL A 56 0.19 -13.00 0.24
N ARG A 57 0.14 -12.78 1.55
CA ARG A 57 -1.10 -12.45 2.28
C ARG A 57 -0.98 -11.07 2.88
N ILE A 58 -2.00 -10.25 2.73
CA ILE A 58 -2.00 -8.87 3.18
C ILE A 58 -3.31 -8.52 3.89
N ALA A 59 -3.20 -7.96 5.08
CA ALA A 59 -4.31 -7.44 5.86
C ALA A 59 -4.03 -5.97 6.18
N LEU A 60 -4.84 -5.05 5.64
CA LEU A 60 -4.69 -3.61 5.85
C LEU A 60 -5.93 -3.02 6.50
N THR A 61 -5.73 -2.02 7.33
CA THR A 61 -6.76 -1.16 7.91
C THR A 61 -6.47 0.28 7.54
N VAL A 62 -7.53 1.04 7.24
CA VAL A 62 -7.45 2.48 6.96
C VAL A 62 -8.13 3.24 8.08
N ALA A 63 -7.46 4.26 8.59
CA ALA A 63 -8.01 5.21 9.55
C ALA A 63 -7.95 6.62 8.96
N PRO A 64 -8.96 7.47 9.20
CA PRO A 64 -8.88 8.88 8.83
C PRO A 64 -7.74 9.54 9.63
N GLY A 65 -6.92 10.31 8.93
CA GLY A 65 -5.95 11.23 9.52
C GLY A 65 -6.52 12.65 9.61
N GLU A 66 -5.67 13.60 10.00
CA GLU A 66 -6.04 15.02 10.02
C GLU A 66 -6.26 15.55 8.60
N GLN A 67 -7.19 16.50 8.44
CA GLN A 67 -7.32 17.22 7.19
C GLN A 67 -6.07 18.08 6.96
N ALA A 68 -5.54 18.03 5.75
CA ALA A 68 -4.33 18.71 5.37
C ALA A 68 -4.57 19.62 4.16
N ARG A 69 -3.63 20.52 3.90
CA ARG A 69 -3.52 21.24 2.63
C ARG A 69 -2.23 20.84 1.94
N PHE A 70 -2.33 20.45 0.67
CA PHE A 70 -1.16 20.23 -0.19
C PHE A 70 -1.11 21.36 -1.21
N GLY A 71 -0.28 22.38 -0.94
CA GLY A 71 -0.34 23.65 -1.68
C GLY A 71 -1.69 24.36 -1.50
N LEU A 72 -2.40 24.60 -2.61
CA LEU A 72 -3.73 25.24 -2.61
C LEU A 72 -4.90 24.25 -2.53
N ARG A 73 -4.63 22.94 -2.48
CA ARG A 73 -5.67 21.91 -2.55
C ARG A 73 -6.05 21.40 -1.16
N ALA A 74 -7.35 21.21 -0.97
CA ALA A 74 -7.89 20.55 0.22
C ALA A 74 -7.66 19.04 0.10
N CYS A 75 -7.03 18.45 1.12
CA CYS A 75 -6.64 17.05 1.12
C CYS A 75 -7.11 16.35 2.39
N ALA A 76 -7.41 15.07 2.29
CA ALA A 76 -7.52 14.18 3.43
C ALA A 76 -6.20 13.44 3.61
N ASN A 77 -5.68 13.39 4.84
CA ASN A 77 -4.68 12.41 5.21
C ASN A 77 -5.39 11.11 5.60
N MET A 78 -4.88 9.98 5.14
CA MET A 78 -5.33 8.65 5.49
C MET A 78 -4.14 7.87 6.02
N ARG A 79 -4.30 7.22 7.18
CA ARG A 79 -3.30 6.31 7.71
C ARG A 79 -3.67 4.89 7.34
N VAL A 80 -2.73 4.17 6.73
CA VAL A 80 -2.90 2.76 6.42
C VAL A 80 -1.88 1.97 7.22
N SER A 81 -2.35 0.93 7.89
CA SER A 81 -1.50 0.04 8.70
C SER A 81 -1.95 -1.39 8.56
N GLY A 82 -1.05 -2.33 8.85
CA GLY A 82 -1.39 -3.73 8.80
C GLY A 82 -0.18 -4.63 8.69
N GLU A 83 -0.41 -5.83 8.18
CA GLU A 83 0.58 -6.89 8.13
C GLU A 83 0.59 -7.55 6.74
N VAL A 84 1.79 -7.96 6.34
CA VAL A 84 2.03 -8.69 5.10
C VAL A 84 2.87 -9.91 5.44
N ALA A 85 2.44 -11.07 4.97
CA ALA A 85 3.24 -12.28 4.97
C ALA A 85 3.65 -12.59 3.52
N VAL A 86 4.93 -12.84 3.30
CA VAL A 86 5.48 -13.34 2.04
C VAL A 86 6.06 -14.72 2.33
N ASP A 87 5.41 -15.77 1.85
CA ASP A 87 5.68 -17.16 2.23
C ASP A 87 5.75 -17.33 3.76
N ASP A 88 6.94 -17.55 4.31
CA ASP A 88 7.20 -17.70 5.75
C ASP A 88 7.78 -16.43 6.40
N HIS A 89 7.73 -15.27 5.76
CA HIS A 89 8.34 -14.04 6.26
C HIS A 89 7.32 -12.92 6.47
N GLY A 90 7.35 -12.29 7.64
CA GLY A 90 6.40 -11.25 8.04
C GLY A 90 6.94 -9.84 7.87
N TYR A 91 6.03 -8.90 7.58
CA TYR A 91 6.28 -7.47 7.51
C TYR A 91 5.12 -6.70 8.16
N ARG A 92 5.46 -5.59 8.81
CA ARG A 92 4.49 -4.57 9.23
C ARG A 92 4.43 -3.46 8.20
N VAL A 93 3.21 -3.06 7.86
CA VAL A 93 2.93 -1.94 6.96
C VAL A 93 2.56 -0.73 7.80
N ALA A 94 3.18 0.40 7.52
CA ALA A 94 2.75 1.71 7.98
C ALA A 94 2.85 2.70 6.82
N SER A 95 1.75 3.40 6.52
CA SER A 95 1.71 4.38 5.44
C SER A 95 0.86 5.60 5.77
N GLU A 96 1.33 6.76 5.32
CA GLU A 96 0.57 8.00 5.27
C GLU A 96 0.25 8.35 3.82
N VAL A 97 -1.03 8.55 3.54
CA VAL A 97 -1.54 8.78 2.18
C VAL A 97 -2.27 10.11 2.13
N ILE A 98 -1.87 10.97 1.19
CA ILE A 98 -2.51 12.25 0.93
C ILE A 98 -3.45 12.08 -0.26
N VAL A 99 -4.73 12.33 -0.03
CA VAL A 99 -5.77 12.24 -1.05
C VAL A 99 -6.34 13.62 -1.36
N ASP A 100 -6.39 13.95 -2.64
CA ASP A 100 -7.09 15.14 -3.13
C ASP A 100 -8.61 14.98 -2.99
N LEU A 101 -9.28 15.87 -2.25
CA LEU A 101 -10.72 15.72 -1.98
C LEU A 101 -11.59 15.94 -3.23
N LYS A 102 -11.11 16.68 -4.22
CA LYS A 102 -11.89 17.02 -5.43
C LYS A 102 -11.83 15.92 -6.47
N THR A 103 -10.61 15.43 -6.76
CA THR A 103 -10.32 14.47 -7.82
C THR A 103 -10.23 13.04 -7.32
N ARG A 104 -10.14 12.85 -5.99
CA ARG A 104 -9.84 11.55 -5.36
C ARG A 104 -8.54 10.94 -5.83
N ALA A 105 -7.61 11.76 -6.34
CA ALA A 105 -6.27 11.32 -6.69
C ALA A 105 -5.43 11.11 -5.41
N ILE A 106 -4.64 10.04 -5.38
CA ILE A 106 -3.55 9.91 -4.40
C ILE A 106 -2.43 10.84 -4.86
N LEU A 107 -2.11 11.83 -4.03
CA LEU A 107 -1.07 12.82 -4.30
C LEU A 107 0.29 12.38 -3.74
N SER A 108 0.27 11.63 -2.64
CA SER A 108 1.45 11.08 -1.99
C SER A 108 1.08 9.81 -1.24
N CYS A 109 1.98 8.84 -1.23
CA CYS A 109 1.90 7.62 -0.43
C CYS A 109 3.31 7.34 0.08
N ASP A 110 3.59 7.69 1.33
CA ASP A 110 4.83 7.27 2.00
C ASP A 110 4.52 5.93 2.68
N CYS A 111 5.14 4.86 2.24
CA CYS A 111 4.89 3.51 2.72
C CYS A 111 6.18 2.90 3.24
N ARG A 112 6.12 2.35 4.45
CA ARG A 112 7.21 1.63 5.09
C ARG A 112 6.81 0.18 5.31
N LEU A 113 7.72 -0.70 4.91
CA LEU A 113 7.67 -2.13 5.17
C LEU A 113 8.75 -2.47 6.18
N GLU A 114 8.35 -2.71 7.42
CA GLU A 114 9.25 -3.12 8.49
C GLU A 114 9.27 -4.64 8.57
N SER A 115 10.44 -5.24 8.43
CA SER A 115 10.57 -6.69 8.51
C SER A 115 10.37 -7.20 9.93
N LEU A 116 9.51 -8.20 10.09
CA LEU A 116 9.24 -8.88 11.38
C LEU A 116 9.98 -10.21 11.52
N GLY A 117 10.66 -10.67 10.46
CA GLY A 117 11.37 -11.95 10.45
C GLY A 117 10.48 -13.13 10.02
N ARG A 118 10.98 -14.35 10.26
CA ARG A 118 10.26 -15.58 9.88
C ARG A 118 9.06 -15.84 10.79
N ILE A 119 7.95 -16.18 10.17
CA ILE A 119 6.69 -16.61 10.77
C ILE A 119 6.87 -18.06 11.23
N GLY A 120 6.75 -18.30 12.54
CA GLY A 120 6.84 -19.65 13.12
C GLY A 120 8.23 -20.07 13.60
N ALA A 121 9.21 -19.17 13.66
CA ALA A 121 10.45 -19.42 14.39
C ALA A 121 10.16 -19.41 15.91
N ARG A 122 10.03 -20.61 16.49
CA ARG A 122 10.32 -20.83 17.91
C ARG A 122 11.80 -21.16 18.07
#